data_AF-A0A2W6CHC2-F1
#
_entry.id   AF-A0A2W6CHC2-F1
#
_cell.length_a   1.000
_cell.length_b   1.000
_cell.length_c   1.000
_cell.angle_alpha   90.00
_cell.angle_beta   90.00
_cell.angle_gamma   90.00
#
_symmetry.space_group_name_H-M   'P 1'
#
loop_
_entity.id
_entity.type
_entity.pdbx_description
1 polymer ?
#
loop_
_entity_poly.entity_id
_entity_poly.type
_entity_poly.pdbx_seq_one_letter_code
_entity_poly.pdbx_strand_id
1 'polypeptide(L)'
;PLKQDRQLSTQLVYLQSRAVLGPVAQKQGRDFKDLTKDVSVSVLDNSDVIQVEAHGGTKLAAMQTLQAIMDGYMTLIGQPTGVSRNLSTQLADAHTNTTQLQTQVQQLTTAVVAGTATQISLNDARAQLTVSQDLEKAIQGRIDQIKLTGQDGPDAQLLTPPYSMPDAVFPQPLIAAGTGALVGLIVAGGVVAMSARRRTRP
;
A
#
# COMPACT_ATOMS: atom_id res chain seq x y z
N PRO A 1 -17.25 -8.78 -11.72
CA PRO A 1 -17.86 -8.31 -10.46
C PRO A 1 -17.20 -8.91 -9.19
N LEU A 2 -17.39 -10.20 -8.86
CA LEU A 2 -16.97 -10.75 -7.55
C LEU A 2 -15.46 -10.70 -7.21
N LYS A 3 -14.56 -10.72 -8.21
CA LYS A 3 -13.11 -10.60 -7.98
C LYS A 3 -12.69 -9.16 -7.68
N GLN A 4 -13.29 -8.21 -8.39
CA GLN A 4 -13.04 -6.78 -8.32
C GLN A 4 -13.44 -6.24 -6.94
N ASP A 5 -14.63 -6.61 -6.45
CA ASP A 5 -15.11 -6.25 -5.12
C ASP A 5 -14.19 -6.76 -3.99
N ARG A 6 -13.62 -7.97 -4.15
CA ARG A 6 -12.64 -8.50 -3.20
C ARG A 6 -11.33 -7.72 -3.23
N GLN A 7 -10.82 -7.38 -4.42
CA GLN A 7 -9.59 -6.61 -4.54
C GLN A 7 -9.72 -5.22 -3.93
N LEU A 8 -10.81 -4.50 -4.21
CA LEU A 8 -11.09 -3.19 -3.61
C LEU A 8 -11.22 -3.30 -2.08
N SER A 9 -11.97 -4.28 -1.59
CA SER A 9 -12.11 -4.51 -0.14
C SER A 9 -10.76 -4.77 0.54
N THR A 10 -9.89 -5.55 -0.09
CA THR A 10 -8.53 -5.80 0.42
C THR A 10 -7.68 -4.52 0.40
N GLN A 11 -7.78 -3.69 -0.64
CA GLN A 11 -7.06 -2.41 -0.72
C GLN A 11 -7.51 -1.41 0.36
N LEU A 12 -8.83 -1.34 0.65
CA LEU A 12 -9.37 -0.53 1.76
C LEU A 12 -8.75 -0.94 3.10
N VAL A 13 -8.67 -2.25 3.36
CA VAL A 13 -8.08 -2.80 4.58
C VAL A 13 -6.60 -2.45 4.67
N TYR A 14 -5.85 -2.52 3.56
CA TYR A 14 -4.44 -2.14 3.53
C TYR A 14 -4.23 -0.65 3.84
N LEU A 15 -5.05 0.23 3.27
CA LEU A 15 -4.98 1.69 3.51
C LEU A 15 -5.22 2.06 4.98
N GLN A 16 -6.11 1.34 5.67
CA GLN A 16 -6.39 1.53 7.10
C GLN A 16 -5.46 0.72 8.02
N SER A 17 -4.60 -0.12 7.46
CA SER A 17 -3.78 -1.03 8.24
C SER A 17 -2.69 -0.31 9.03
N ARG A 18 -2.21 -0.96 10.10
CA ARG A 18 -1.06 -0.49 10.87
C ARG A 18 0.24 -0.44 10.07
N ALA A 19 0.34 -1.20 8.97
CA ALA A 19 1.48 -1.14 8.07
C ALA A 19 1.57 0.21 7.35
N VAL A 20 0.43 0.84 7.02
CA VAL A 20 0.38 2.14 6.34
C VAL A 20 0.27 3.27 7.37
N LEU A 21 -0.72 3.24 8.26
CA LEU A 21 -0.98 4.36 9.18
C LEU A 21 -0.02 4.39 10.38
N GLY A 22 0.60 3.28 10.75
CA GLY A 22 1.53 3.21 11.89
C GLY A 22 2.77 4.09 11.73
N PRO A 23 3.54 3.96 10.63
CA PRO A 23 4.67 4.84 10.34
C PRO A 23 4.28 6.32 10.23
N VAL A 24 3.10 6.62 9.69
CA VAL A 24 2.57 7.99 9.59
C VAL A 24 2.28 8.57 10.97
N ALA A 25 1.59 7.81 11.83
CA ALA A 25 1.31 8.20 13.21
C ALA A 25 2.60 8.48 13.99
N GLN A 26 3.60 7.61 13.86
CA GLN A 26 4.88 7.76 14.52
C GLN A 26 5.65 9.01 14.06
N LYS A 27 5.70 9.29 12.75
CA LYS A 27 6.35 10.50 12.20
C LYS A 27 5.69 11.78 12.67
N GLN A 28 4.39 11.75 12.95
CA GLN A 28 3.62 12.91 13.38
C GLN A 28 3.45 13.00 14.90
N GLY A 29 4.01 12.06 15.66
CA GLY A 29 3.86 12.00 17.11
C GLY A 29 2.41 11.80 17.57
N ARG A 30 1.55 11.22 16.72
CA ARG A 30 0.13 10.98 17.01
C ARG A 30 -0.11 9.52 17.41
N ASP A 31 -1.15 9.28 18.20
CA ASP A 31 -1.60 7.92 18.46
C ASP A 31 -2.25 7.34 17.19
N PHE A 32 -2.00 6.05 16.94
CA PHE A 32 -2.56 5.34 15.79
C PHE A 32 -4.10 5.39 15.76
N LYS A 33 -4.76 5.28 16.92
CA LYS A 33 -6.23 5.28 17.00
C LYS A 33 -6.81 6.64 16.65
N ASP A 34 -6.13 7.72 17.02
CA ASP A 34 -6.61 9.06 16.70
C ASP A 34 -6.39 9.38 15.23
N LEU A 35 -5.25 8.98 14.66
CA LEU A 35 -5.04 9.06 13.21
C LEU A 35 -6.08 8.23 12.43
N THR A 36 -6.46 7.05 12.94
CA THR A 36 -7.46 6.21 12.27
C THR A 36 -8.84 6.88 12.22
N LYS A 37 -9.22 7.67 13.24
CA LYS A 37 -10.49 8.41 13.25
C LYS A 37 -10.48 9.57 12.26
N ASP A 38 -9.31 10.16 12.06
CA ASP A 38 -9.13 11.29 11.16
C ASP A 38 -9.04 10.86 9.69
N VAL A 39 -8.91 9.56 9.39
CA VAL A 39 -8.74 9.05 8.04
C VAL A 39 -10.01 8.31 7.59
N SER A 40 -10.56 8.73 6.45
CA SER A 40 -11.69 8.07 5.81
C SER A 40 -11.24 7.45 4.49
N VAL A 41 -11.64 6.21 4.23
CA VAL A 41 -11.34 5.50 2.98
C VAL A 41 -12.62 4.87 2.47
N SER A 42 -13.04 5.24 1.28
CA SER A 42 -14.27 4.76 0.64
C SER A 42 -14.04 4.45 -0.83
N VAL A 43 -14.92 3.62 -1.41
CA VAL A 43 -14.94 3.38 -2.87
C VAL A 43 -15.97 4.33 -3.46
N LEU A 44 -15.61 5.02 -4.54
CA LEU A 44 -16.53 5.90 -5.27
C LEU A 44 -17.58 5.04 -5.99
N ASP A 45 -18.86 5.38 -5.85
CA ASP A 45 -20.00 4.56 -6.27
C ASP A 45 -19.80 3.87 -7.64
N ASN A 46 -19.87 2.54 -7.65
CA ASN A 46 -19.71 1.67 -8.82
C ASN A 46 -18.43 1.91 -9.65
N SER A 47 -17.34 2.35 -9.00
CA SER A 47 -16.07 2.65 -9.66
C SER A 47 -14.92 1.86 -9.02
N ASP A 48 -13.84 1.64 -9.79
CA ASP A 48 -12.55 1.11 -9.27
C ASP A 48 -11.70 2.19 -8.61
N VAL A 49 -12.34 3.24 -8.09
CA VAL A 49 -11.67 4.43 -7.56
C VAL A 49 -11.84 4.44 -6.05
N ILE A 50 -10.71 4.39 -5.34
CA ILE A 50 -10.66 4.56 -3.89
C ILE A 50 -10.45 6.04 -3.58
N GLN A 51 -11.38 6.61 -2.82
CA GLN A 51 -11.27 7.94 -2.25
C GLN A 51 -10.65 7.83 -0.85
N VAL A 52 -9.58 8.59 -0.64
CA VAL A 52 -8.87 8.69 0.63
C VAL A 52 -8.95 10.13 1.11
N GLU A 53 -9.42 10.30 2.34
CA GLU A 53 -9.54 11.60 2.98
C GLU A 53 -8.80 11.58 4.31
N ALA A 54 -8.08 12.67 4.61
CA ALA A 54 -7.43 12.86 5.89
C ALA A 54 -7.89 14.18 6.49
N HIS A 55 -8.29 14.13 7.75
CA HIS A 55 -8.69 15.28 8.54
C HIS A 55 -7.52 15.73 9.44
N GLY A 56 -7.49 17.02 9.75
CA GLY A 56 -6.46 17.59 10.60
C GLY A 56 -6.84 18.98 11.07
N GLY A 57 -6.24 19.43 12.17
CA GLY A 57 -6.50 20.75 12.74
C GLY A 57 -6.11 21.93 11.83
N THR A 58 -5.29 21.68 10.80
CA THR A 58 -4.97 22.66 9.76
C THR A 58 -4.97 21.99 8.39
N LYS A 59 -5.21 22.79 7.32
CA LYS A 59 -5.13 22.32 5.93
C LYS A 59 -3.76 21.69 5.62
N LEU A 60 -2.68 22.31 6.10
CA LEU A 60 -1.32 21.82 5.91
C LEU A 60 -1.12 20.45 6.58
N ALA A 61 -1.57 20.29 7.82
CA ALA A 61 -1.45 19.03 8.55
C ALA A 61 -2.27 17.89 7.90
N ALA A 62 -3.48 18.20 7.42
CA ALA A 62 -4.33 17.26 6.70
C ALA A 62 -3.66 16.81 5.38
N MET A 63 -3.12 17.75 4.59
CA MET A 63 -2.43 17.44 3.33
C MET A 63 -1.15 16.62 3.55
N GLN A 64 -0.32 16.98 4.53
CA GLN A 64 0.89 16.22 4.88
C GLN A 64 0.55 14.79 5.31
N THR A 65 -0.56 14.63 6.03
CA THR A 65 -1.05 13.31 6.45
C THR A 65 -1.51 12.50 5.26
N LEU A 66 -2.34 13.08 4.39
CA LEU A 66 -2.82 12.41 3.19
C LEU A 66 -1.67 11.98 2.29
N GLN A 67 -0.69 12.85 2.05
CA GLN A 67 0.49 12.53 1.26
C GLN A 67 1.30 11.38 1.88
N ALA A 68 1.56 11.43 3.20
CA ALA A 68 2.31 10.37 3.88
C ALA A 68 1.60 9.01 3.84
N ILE A 69 0.26 9.00 3.89
CA ILE A 69 -0.56 7.79 3.76
C ILE A 69 -0.44 7.24 2.33
N MET A 70 -0.59 8.09 1.32
CA MET A 70 -0.48 7.68 -0.09
C MET A 70 0.92 7.14 -0.41
N ASP A 71 1.97 7.82 0.03
CA ASP A 71 3.36 7.36 -0.16
C ASP A 71 3.61 6.02 0.54
N GLY A 72 3.13 5.87 1.78
CA GLY A 72 3.25 4.64 2.56
C GLY A 72 2.50 3.47 1.92
N TYR A 73 1.30 3.72 1.41
CA TYR A 73 0.51 2.72 0.70
C TYR A 73 1.16 2.30 -0.62
N MET A 74 1.59 3.26 -1.45
CA MET A 74 2.29 2.99 -2.72
C MET A 74 3.58 2.21 -2.50
N THR A 75 4.32 2.53 -1.43
CA THR A 75 5.51 1.78 -1.03
C THR A 75 5.16 0.35 -0.62
N LEU A 76 4.06 0.15 0.12
CA LEU A 76 3.64 -1.17 0.59
C LEU A 76 3.19 -2.08 -0.56
N ILE A 77 2.37 -1.57 -1.48
CA ILE A 77 1.87 -2.35 -2.62
C ILE A 77 2.94 -2.54 -3.71
N GLY A 78 3.91 -1.63 -3.81
CA GLY A 78 5.04 -1.75 -4.72
C GLY A 78 6.11 -2.75 -4.28
N GLN A 79 5.99 -3.34 -3.07
CA GLN A 79 6.92 -4.38 -2.65
C GLN A 79 6.57 -5.71 -3.33
N PRO A 80 7.54 -6.35 -4.02
CA PRO A 80 7.31 -7.66 -4.62
C PRO A 80 6.91 -8.65 -3.53
N THR A 81 5.85 -9.42 -3.82
CA THR A 81 5.36 -10.46 -2.91
C THR A 81 6.46 -11.47 -2.60
N GLY A 82 6.31 -12.24 -1.51
CA GLY A 82 7.30 -13.26 -1.15
C GLY A 82 7.57 -14.26 -2.28
N VAL A 83 6.56 -14.57 -3.11
CA VAL A 83 6.68 -15.46 -4.27
C VAL A 83 7.49 -14.80 -5.37
N SER A 84 7.16 -13.57 -5.75
CA SER A 84 7.87 -12.83 -6.81
C SER A 84 9.31 -12.53 -6.42
N ARG A 85 9.55 -12.19 -5.14
CA ARG A 85 10.90 -12.04 -4.59
C ARG A 85 11.68 -13.35 -4.70
N ASN A 86 11.09 -14.46 -4.27
CA ASN A 86 11.76 -15.77 -4.34
C ASN A 86 12.09 -16.16 -5.80
N LEU A 87 11.18 -15.95 -6.75
CA LEU A 87 11.42 -16.21 -8.16
C LEU A 87 12.50 -15.29 -8.75
N SER A 88 12.53 -14.02 -8.35
CA SER A 88 13.59 -13.09 -8.77
C SER A 88 14.97 -13.51 -8.25
N THR A 89 15.05 -14.02 -7.02
CA THR A 89 16.27 -14.60 -6.47
C THR A 89 16.66 -15.87 -7.22
N GLN A 90 15.72 -16.79 -7.46
CA GLN A 90 15.97 -18.00 -8.24
C GLN A 90 16.46 -17.69 -9.67
N LEU A 91 15.92 -16.64 -10.30
CA LEU A 91 16.38 -16.19 -11.62
C LEU A 91 17.82 -15.67 -11.58
N ALA A 92 18.17 -14.88 -10.55
CA ALA A 92 19.54 -14.38 -10.38
C ALA A 92 20.53 -15.51 -10.11
N ASP A 93 20.14 -16.50 -9.29
CA ASP A 93 20.94 -17.69 -9.02
C ASP A 93 21.13 -18.54 -10.29
N ALA A 94 20.06 -18.75 -11.06
CA ALA A 94 20.11 -19.47 -12.33
C ALA A 94 21.03 -18.77 -13.34
N HIS A 95 20.91 -17.45 -13.48
CA HIS A 95 21.79 -16.63 -14.32
C HIS A 95 23.27 -16.76 -13.91
N THR A 96 23.53 -16.77 -12.61
CA THR A 96 24.89 -16.97 -12.09
C THR A 96 25.42 -18.37 -12.45
N ASN A 97 24.59 -19.40 -12.32
CA ASN A 97 24.96 -20.76 -12.72
C ASN A 97 25.24 -20.88 -14.24
N THR A 98 24.40 -20.27 -15.08
CA THR A 98 24.57 -20.28 -16.53
C THR A 98 25.85 -19.58 -16.96
N THR A 99 26.19 -18.44 -16.36
CA THR A 99 27.45 -17.74 -16.64
C THR A 99 28.68 -18.54 -16.22
N GLN A 100 28.60 -19.28 -15.11
CA GLN A 100 29.64 -20.23 -14.69
C GLN A 100 29.80 -21.39 -15.68
N LEU A 101 28.69 -22.03 -16.07
CA LEU A 101 28.69 -23.11 -17.07
C LEU A 101 29.21 -22.64 -18.43
N GLN A 102 28.86 -21.41 -18.84
CA GLN A 102 29.36 -20.82 -20.08
C GLN A 102 30.88 -20.62 -20.02
N THR A 103 31.40 -20.14 -18.89
CA THR A 103 32.85 -20.02 -18.65
C THR A 103 33.53 -21.39 -18.69
N GLN A 104 32.92 -22.41 -18.09
CA GLN A 104 33.44 -23.78 -18.09
C GLN A 104 33.47 -24.38 -19.49
N VAL A 105 32.42 -24.19 -20.30
CA VAL A 105 32.39 -24.60 -21.71
C VAL A 105 33.51 -23.92 -22.50
N GLN A 106 33.77 -22.64 -22.25
CA GLN A 106 34.86 -21.90 -22.91
C GLN A 106 36.23 -22.50 -22.55
N GLN A 107 36.48 -22.78 -21.27
CA GLN A 107 37.72 -23.40 -20.79
C GLN A 107 37.91 -24.81 -21.34
N LEU A 108 36.86 -25.63 -21.32
CA LEU A 108 36.87 -26.98 -21.88
C LEU A 108 37.12 -26.97 -23.39
N THR A 109 36.59 -25.98 -24.11
CA THR A 109 36.85 -25.84 -25.55
C THR A 109 38.35 -25.63 -25.80
N THR A 110 39.00 -24.75 -25.05
CA THR A 110 40.45 -24.53 -25.15
C THR A 110 41.25 -25.77 -24.75
N ALA A 111 40.84 -26.48 -23.69
CA ALA A 111 41.51 -27.69 -23.23
C ALA A 111 41.38 -28.86 -24.22
N VAL A 112 40.24 -29.00 -24.90
CA VAL A 112 40.04 -30.00 -25.95
C VAL A 112 40.94 -29.70 -27.16
N VAL A 113 41.03 -28.43 -27.58
CA VAL A 113 41.94 -28.01 -28.66
C VAL A 113 43.41 -28.26 -28.29
N ALA A 114 43.76 -28.06 -27.02
CA ALA A 114 45.09 -28.37 -26.48
C ALA A 114 45.34 -29.87 -26.23
N GLY A 115 44.35 -30.73 -26.42
CA GLY A 115 44.44 -32.18 -26.18
C GLY A 115 44.49 -32.58 -24.71
N THR A 116 44.20 -31.68 -23.78
CA THR A 116 44.23 -31.91 -22.32
C THR A 116 42.87 -32.28 -21.73
N ALA A 117 41.80 -32.19 -22.52
CA ALA A 117 40.44 -32.62 -22.16
C ALA A 117 39.79 -33.43 -23.29
N THR A 118 38.68 -34.12 -22.99
CA THR A 118 37.96 -34.96 -23.94
C THR A 118 36.78 -34.24 -24.59
N GLN A 119 36.45 -34.61 -25.82
CA GLN A 119 35.25 -34.09 -26.49
C GLN A 119 33.96 -34.45 -25.74
N ILE A 120 33.97 -35.55 -24.98
CA ILE A 120 32.83 -36.00 -24.17
C ILE A 120 32.54 -35.00 -23.06
N SER A 121 33.55 -34.54 -22.30
CA SER A 121 33.34 -33.57 -21.21
C SER A 121 32.86 -32.21 -21.73
N LEU A 122 33.31 -31.80 -22.93
CA LEU A 122 32.80 -30.59 -23.58
C LEU A 122 31.32 -30.74 -24.00
N ASN A 123 30.91 -31.90 -24.51
CA ASN A 123 29.52 -32.15 -24.87
C ASN A 123 28.61 -32.19 -23.62
N ASP A 124 29.05 -32.81 -22.53
CA ASP A 124 28.31 -32.84 -21.27
C ASP A 124 28.12 -31.43 -20.68
N ALA A 125 29.17 -30.60 -20.68
CA ALA A 125 29.09 -29.22 -20.22
C ALA A 125 28.13 -28.37 -21.08
N ARG A 126 28.11 -28.60 -22.40
CA ARG A 126 27.16 -27.93 -23.31
C ARG A 126 25.72 -28.38 -23.06
N ALA A 127 25.49 -29.66 -22.79
CA ALA A 127 24.15 -30.16 -22.43
C ALA A 127 23.66 -29.52 -21.12
N GLN A 128 24.53 -29.41 -20.11
CA GLN A 128 24.21 -28.73 -18.85
C GLN A 128 23.90 -27.24 -19.06
N LEU A 129 24.65 -26.56 -19.93
CA LEU A 129 24.38 -25.16 -20.28
C LEU A 129 22.99 -24.98 -20.89
N THR A 130 22.58 -25.85 -21.82
CA THR A 130 21.24 -25.81 -22.42
C THR A 130 20.15 -25.99 -21.37
N VAL A 131 20.29 -26.98 -20.48
CA VAL A 131 19.33 -27.23 -19.39
C VAL A 131 19.20 -26.01 -18.47
N SER A 132 20.33 -25.36 -18.13
CA SER A 132 20.34 -24.15 -17.29
C SER A 132 19.60 -22.98 -17.97
N GLN A 133 19.83 -22.78 -19.26
CA GLN A 133 19.15 -21.75 -20.05
C GLN A 133 17.64 -22.00 -20.18
N ASP A 134 17.22 -23.27 -20.33
CA ASP A 134 15.80 -23.63 -20.38
C ASP A 134 15.11 -23.40 -19.02
N LEU A 135 15.82 -23.67 -17.92
CA LEU A 135 15.34 -23.38 -16.57
C LEU A 135 15.16 -21.87 -16.35
N GLU A 136 16.11 -21.03 -16.77
CA GLU A 136 15.95 -19.57 -16.71
C GLU A 136 14.72 -19.08 -17.46
N LYS A 137 14.51 -19.56 -18.70
CA LYS A 137 13.33 -19.21 -19.49
C LYS A 137 12.04 -19.65 -18.80
N ALA A 138 12.04 -20.81 -18.15
CA ALA A 138 10.88 -21.31 -17.42
C ALA A 138 10.58 -20.45 -16.18
N ILE A 139 11.61 -20.00 -15.45
CA ILE A 139 11.45 -19.06 -14.31
C ILE A 139 10.94 -17.71 -14.80
N GLN A 140 11.52 -17.18 -15.88
CA GLN A 140 11.08 -15.92 -16.48
C GLN A 140 9.61 -16.00 -16.92
N GLY A 141 9.21 -17.07 -17.59
CA GLY A 141 7.82 -17.29 -17.99
C GLY A 141 6.85 -17.35 -16.79
N ARG A 142 7.27 -17.91 -15.66
CA ARG A 142 6.47 -17.88 -14.42
C ARG A 142 6.35 -16.48 -13.83
N ILE A 143 7.43 -15.69 -13.85
CA ILE A 143 7.41 -14.29 -13.41
C ILE A 143 6.44 -13.48 -14.27
N ASP A 144 6.52 -13.63 -15.60
CA ASP A 144 5.64 -12.93 -16.52
C ASP A 144 4.18 -13.35 -16.33
N GLN A 145 3.93 -14.65 -16.08
CA GLN A 145 2.60 -15.15 -15.75
C GLN A 145 2.05 -14.53 -14.46
N ILE A 146 2.86 -14.42 -13.40
CA ILE A 146 2.46 -13.80 -12.12
C ILE A 146 2.12 -12.32 -12.29
N LYS A 147 2.87 -11.60 -13.13
CA LYS A 147 2.58 -10.22 -13.48
C LYS A 147 1.25 -10.10 -14.23
N LEU A 148 1.04 -10.96 -15.24
CA LEU A 148 -0.19 -10.98 -16.03
C LEU A 148 -1.44 -11.38 -15.22
N THR A 149 -1.28 -12.23 -14.21
CA THR A 149 -2.39 -12.66 -13.34
C THR A 149 -2.64 -11.69 -12.17
N GLY A 150 -1.85 -10.62 -12.04
CA GLY A 150 -1.95 -9.66 -10.92
C GLY A 150 -1.63 -10.29 -9.56
N GLN A 151 -0.88 -11.39 -9.54
CA GLN A 151 -0.42 -12.04 -8.30
C GLN A 151 0.80 -11.35 -7.70
N ASP A 152 1.34 -10.33 -8.37
CA ASP A 152 2.49 -9.53 -7.94
C ASP A 152 2.12 -8.40 -6.96
N GLY A 153 0.83 -8.17 -6.72
CA GLY A 153 0.32 -7.14 -5.82
C GLY A 153 -0.88 -6.39 -6.42
N PRO A 154 -1.55 -5.53 -5.65
CA PRO A 154 -2.56 -4.62 -6.18
C PRO A 154 -1.92 -3.63 -7.16
N ASP A 155 -2.42 -3.58 -8.40
CA ASP A 155 -2.07 -2.54 -9.36
C ASP A 155 -2.93 -1.30 -9.05
N ALA A 156 -2.42 -0.42 -8.20
CA ALA A 156 -3.09 0.84 -7.85
C ALA A 156 -2.27 2.02 -8.34
N GLN A 157 -2.93 2.96 -9.02
CA GLN A 157 -2.32 4.17 -9.54
C GLN A 157 -2.95 5.40 -8.89
N LEU A 158 -2.12 6.40 -8.59
CA LEU A 158 -2.60 7.70 -8.14
C LEU A 158 -3.25 8.46 -9.29
N LEU A 159 -4.57 8.56 -9.28
CA LEU A 159 -5.33 9.29 -10.32
C LEU A 159 -5.31 10.80 -10.12
N THR A 160 -5.38 11.25 -8.86
CA THR A 160 -5.44 12.66 -8.50
C THR A 160 -4.47 12.94 -7.36
N PRO A 161 -3.59 13.95 -7.46
CA PRO A 161 -2.73 14.33 -6.36
C PRO A 161 -3.55 14.84 -5.15
N PRO A 162 -3.04 14.68 -3.92
CA PRO A 162 -3.69 15.20 -2.72
C PRO A 162 -4.03 16.69 -2.84
N TYR A 163 -5.29 17.04 -2.62
CA TYR A 163 -5.76 18.43 -2.60
C TYR A 163 -6.54 18.73 -1.33
N SER A 164 -6.57 20.00 -0.92
CA SER A 164 -7.36 20.42 0.24
C SER A 164 -8.74 20.87 -0.19
N MET A 165 -9.76 20.47 0.58
CA MET A 165 -11.11 21.00 0.40
C MET A 165 -11.21 22.41 1.01
N PRO A 166 -12.04 23.29 0.42
CA PRO A 166 -12.22 24.64 0.93
C PRO A 166 -12.92 24.67 2.29
N ASP A 167 -13.88 23.75 2.51
CA ASP A 167 -14.76 23.72 3.67
C ASP A 167 -14.18 22.94 4.86
N ALA A 168 -14.46 23.43 6.08
CA ALA A 168 -14.09 22.75 7.31
C ALA A 168 -15.11 21.66 7.65
N VAL A 169 -14.64 20.42 7.77
CA VAL A 169 -15.49 19.27 8.17
C VAL A 169 -15.97 19.37 9.63
N PHE A 170 -15.20 20.02 10.51
CA PHE A 170 -15.58 20.28 11.91
C PHE A 170 -14.66 21.35 12.57
N PRO A 171 -15.16 22.17 13.52
CA PRO A 171 -16.58 22.37 13.85
C PRO A 171 -17.29 23.18 12.77
N GLN A 172 -18.50 22.78 12.39
CA GLN A 172 -19.35 23.60 11.54
C GLN A 172 -19.89 24.76 12.40
N PRO A 173 -19.45 26.02 12.17
CA PRO A 173 -19.73 27.14 13.07
C PRO A 173 -21.23 27.39 13.23
N LEU A 174 -22.03 27.10 12.20
CA LEU A 174 -23.49 27.23 12.22
C LEU A 174 -24.16 26.22 13.15
N ILE A 175 -23.70 24.95 13.16
CA ILE A 175 -24.24 23.91 14.05
C ILE A 175 -23.81 24.18 15.50
N ALA A 176 -22.55 24.58 15.71
CA ALA A 176 -22.04 24.91 17.05
C ALA A 176 -22.78 26.11 17.68
N ALA A 177 -23.11 27.13 16.88
CA ALA A 177 -23.92 28.26 17.32
C ALA A 177 -25.35 27.81 17.68
N GLY A 178 -25.95 26.93 16.87
CA GLY A 178 -27.31 26.41 17.11
C GLY A 178 -27.41 25.57 18.38
N THR A 179 -26.46 24.68 18.65
CA THR A 179 -26.45 23.86 19.88
C THR A 179 -26.13 24.69 21.12
N GLY A 180 -25.20 25.64 21.04
CA GLY A 180 -24.89 26.57 22.12
C GLY A 180 -26.11 27.41 22.55
N ALA A 181 -26.90 27.90 21.59
CA ALA A 181 -28.12 28.66 21.85
C ALA A 181 -29.19 27.82 22.59
N LEU A 182 -29.36 26.54 22.21
CA LEU A 182 -30.34 25.65 22.84
C LEU A 182 -29.98 25.33 24.30
N VAL A 183 -28.70 25.06 24.58
CA VAL A 183 -28.24 24.82 25.96
C VAL A 183 -28.41 26.08 26.81
N GLY A 184 -28.06 27.25 26.26
CA GLY A 184 -28.26 28.54 26.94
C GLY A 184 -29.73 28.79 27.33
N LEU A 185 -30.67 28.47 26.42
CA LEU A 185 -32.11 28.60 26.66
C LEU A 185 -32.62 27.69 27.78
N ILE A 186 -32.14 26.44 27.85
CA ILE A 186 -32.54 25.48 28.89
C ILE A 186 -32.05 25.95 30.27
N VAL A 187 -30.79 26.39 30.37
CA VAL A 187 -30.22 26.89 31.63
C VAL A 187 -30.94 28.15 32.09
N ALA A 188 -31.16 29.11 31.19
CA ALA A 188 -31.89 30.34 31.51
C ALA A 188 -33.34 30.05 31.95
N GLY A 189 -34.04 29.15 31.24
CA GLY A 189 -35.39 28.73 31.59
C GLY A 189 -35.47 28.06 32.97
N GLY A 190 -34.50 27.21 33.32
CA GLY A 190 -34.39 26.58 34.63
C GLY A 190 -34.19 27.60 35.76
N VAL A 191 -33.32 28.59 35.57
CA VAL A 191 -33.07 29.65 36.56
C VAL A 191 -34.33 30.49 36.77
N VAL A 192 -35.03 30.89 35.70
CA VAL A 192 -36.28 31.67 35.80
C VAL A 192 -37.36 30.87 36.51
N ALA A 193 -37.55 29.59 36.16
CA ALA A 193 -38.54 28.73 36.80
C ALA A 193 -38.26 28.50 38.30
N MET A 194 -36.98 28.33 38.68
CA MET A 194 -36.58 28.17 40.07
C MET A 194 -36.76 29.47 40.87
N SER A 195 -36.45 30.62 40.26
CA SER A 195 -36.64 31.95 40.84
C SER A 195 -38.12 32.28 41.06
N ALA A 196 -38.98 31.95 40.08
CA ALA A 196 -40.42 32.11 40.19
C ALA A 196 -41.00 31.22 41.29
N ARG A 197 -40.61 29.93 41.35
CA ARG A 197 -41.02 29.00 42.41
C ARG A 197 -40.62 29.45 43.81
N ARG A 198 -39.49 30.14 43.98
CA ARG A 198 -39.05 30.68 45.27
C ARG A 198 -39.85 31.91 45.70
N ARG A 199 -40.36 32.71 44.77
CA ARG A 199 -41.20 33.89 45.09
C ARG A 199 -42.66 33.54 45.35
N THR A 200 -43.15 32.41 44.82
CA THR A 200 -44.54 31.97 44.99
C THR A 200 -44.74 30.96 46.12
N ARG A 201 -43.68 30.61 46.87
CA ARG A 201 -43.81 29.87 48.12
C ARG A 201 -43.74 30.87 49.29
N PRO A 202 -44.84 31.10 50.03
CA PRO A 202 -44.83 31.92 51.23
C PRO A 202 -43.99 31.30 52.35
#